data_AF-X1QP25-F1
#
_entry.id   AF-X1QP25-F1
#
_cell.length_a   1.000
_cell.length_b   1.000
_cell.length_c   1.000
_cell.angle_alpha   90.00
_cell.angle_beta   90.00
_cell.angle_gamma   90.00
#
_symmetry.space_group_name_H-M   'P 1'
#
loop_
_entity.id
_entity.type
_entity.pdbx_description
1 polymer ?
#
loop_
_entity_poly.entity_id
_entity_poly.type
_entity_poly.pdbx_seq_one_letter_code
_entity_poly.pdbx_strand_id
1 'polypeptide(L)'
;MIQLALLAHSPIGTKISVSNNILSIQPPSMTQGAYRWWNNDNKDDLYYLFHAIRRYYKWYKSQKDEVYQYILAWAVKGLDKLSETYNKADKNNIRHTLALYRNVLDLKTDDIFKDNTNDTVTIDQVFKEIINIYDDRLLYVTHNTLLMMEEELNTEFKQKLL
;
A
#
# COMPACT_ATOMS: atom_id res chain seq x y z
N MET A 1 1.72 4.10 -0.95
CA MET A 1 2.84 3.15 -1.09
C MET A 1 3.62 3.00 0.21
N ILE A 2 4.03 4.08 0.87
CA ILE A 2 4.73 4.02 2.17
C ILE A 2 4.01 3.13 3.20
N GLN A 3 2.70 3.30 3.37
CA GLN A 3 1.89 2.44 4.26
C GLN A 3 1.92 0.95 3.87
N LEU A 4 1.94 0.63 2.57
CA LEU A 4 2.12 -0.76 2.12
C LEU A 4 3.55 -1.24 2.39
N ALA A 5 4.56 -0.38 2.26
CA ALA A 5 5.94 -0.75 2.59
C ALA A 5 6.08 -1.07 4.08
N LEU A 6 5.49 -0.26 4.97
CA LEU A 6 5.46 -0.51 6.42
C LEU A 6 4.71 -1.81 6.76
N LEU A 7 3.66 -2.13 6.01
CA LEU A 7 2.92 -3.39 6.17
C LEU A 7 3.82 -4.62 5.97
N ALA A 8 4.86 -4.54 5.12
CA ALA A 8 5.81 -5.64 4.93
C ALA A 8 6.53 -6.02 6.23
N HIS A 9 6.76 -5.06 7.11
CA HIS A 9 7.40 -5.28 8.41
C HIS A 9 6.38 -5.64 9.51
N SER A 10 5.09 -5.44 9.29
CA SER A 10 4.02 -5.67 10.29
C SER A 10 3.74 -7.15 10.54
N PRO A 11 3.28 -7.58 11.72
CA PRO A 11 2.98 -8.98 11.98
C PRO A 11 1.87 -9.54 11.07
N ILE A 12 1.88 -10.84 10.80
CA ILE A 12 0.81 -11.51 10.04
C ILE A 12 -0.52 -11.37 10.82
N GLY A 13 -1.62 -11.06 10.12
CA GLY A 13 -2.89 -10.71 10.77
C GLY A 13 -3.17 -9.21 10.80
N THR A 14 -2.17 -8.40 10.46
CA THR A 14 -2.33 -6.96 10.24
C THR A 14 -3.24 -6.72 9.03
N LYS A 15 -4.28 -5.91 9.22
CA LYS A 15 -5.23 -5.55 8.18
C LYS A 15 -5.04 -4.10 7.77
N ILE A 16 -5.64 -3.75 6.65
CA ILE A 16 -5.72 -2.38 6.17
C ILE A 16 -7.13 -1.85 6.40
N SER A 17 -7.23 -0.56 6.67
CA SER A 17 -8.47 0.21 6.62
C SER A 17 -8.32 1.39 5.69
N VAL A 18 -9.33 1.64 4.88
CA VAL A 18 -9.45 2.85 4.07
C VAL A 18 -10.61 3.65 4.63
N SER A 19 -10.32 4.74 5.32
CA SER A 19 -11.35 5.65 5.83
C SER A 19 -10.91 7.09 5.60
N ASN A 20 -11.86 7.97 5.24
CA ASN A 20 -11.59 9.38 4.94
C ASN A 20 -10.45 9.61 3.92
N ASN A 21 -10.37 8.75 2.89
CA ASN A 21 -9.29 8.75 1.88
C ASN A 21 -7.87 8.49 2.43
N ILE A 22 -7.75 8.06 3.69
CA ILE A 22 -6.49 7.71 4.34
C ILE A 22 -6.39 6.19 4.41
N LEU A 23 -5.25 5.68 3.99
CA LEU A 23 -4.87 4.28 4.16
C LEU A 23 -4.20 4.12 5.52
N SER A 24 -4.78 3.30 6.40
CA SER A 24 -4.25 3.04 7.73
C SER A 24 -4.00 1.55 7.96
N ILE A 25 -2.95 1.26 8.72
CA ILE A 25 -2.56 -0.09 9.12
C ILE A 25 -3.23 -0.38 10.47
N GLN A 26 -3.85 -1.56 10.58
CA GLN A 26 -4.48 -2.03 11.81
C GLN A 26 -3.75 -3.30 12.28
N PRO A 27 -2.88 -3.20 13.30
CA PRO A 27 -2.21 -4.35 13.90
C PRO A 27 -3.21 -5.42 14.37
N PRO A 28 -2.79 -6.69 14.45
CA PRO A 28 -3.63 -7.76 14.96
C PRO A 28 -3.96 -7.49 16.43
N SER A 29 -5.24 -7.48 16.75
CA SER A 29 -5.73 -7.31 18.12
C SER A 29 -6.98 -8.16 18.33
N MET A 30 -7.21 -8.60 19.57
CA MET A 30 -8.41 -9.33 19.96
C MET A 30 -9.69 -8.50 19.74
N THR A 31 -9.59 -7.18 19.88
CA THR A 31 -10.71 -6.24 19.67
C THR A 31 -10.80 -5.72 18.24
N GLN A 32 -9.91 -6.16 17.33
CA GLN A 32 -9.82 -5.66 15.95
C GLN A 32 -11.15 -5.83 15.20
N GLY A 33 -11.89 -6.92 15.43
CA GLY A 33 -13.21 -7.12 14.81
C GLY A 33 -14.26 -6.10 15.27
N ALA A 34 -14.33 -5.84 16.57
CA ALA A 34 -15.29 -4.90 17.15
C ALA A 34 -15.00 -3.46 16.73
N TYR A 35 -13.71 -3.07 16.71
CA TYR A 35 -13.29 -1.75 16.25
C TYR A 35 -13.62 -1.50 14.77
N ARG A 36 -13.40 -2.51 13.92
CA ARG A 36 -13.74 -2.43 12.50
C ARG A 36 -15.25 -2.33 12.27
N TRP A 37 -16.03 -3.10 13.03
CA TRP A 37 -17.48 -3.03 12.98
C TRP A 37 -18.00 -1.65 13.39
N TRP A 38 -17.47 -1.07 14.47
CA TRP A 38 -17.81 0.28 14.93
C TRP A 38 -17.53 1.35 13.86
N ASN A 39 -16.41 1.22 13.15
CA ASN A 39 -16.01 2.15 12.10
C ASN A 39 -16.61 1.83 10.72
N ASN A 40 -17.51 0.84 10.64
CA ASN A 40 -18.07 0.35 9.38
C ASN A 40 -17.00 -0.01 8.32
N ASP A 41 -15.82 -0.45 8.80
CA ASP A 41 -14.62 -0.73 8.01
C ASP A 41 -14.62 -2.18 7.53
N ASN A 42 -14.92 -2.37 6.25
CA ASN A 42 -15.15 -3.69 5.69
C ASN A 42 -14.02 -4.10 4.75
N LYS A 43 -13.89 -5.40 4.50
CA LYS A 43 -12.84 -5.94 3.63
C LYS A 43 -13.02 -5.50 2.17
N ASP A 44 -14.23 -5.08 1.79
CA ASP A 44 -14.55 -4.55 0.48
C ASP A 44 -13.87 -3.18 0.24
N ASP A 45 -13.46 -2.47 1.28
CA ASP A 45 -12.72 -1.20 1.15
C ASP A 45 -11.33 -1.40 0.52
N LEU A 46 -10.87 -2.64 0.42
CA LEU A 46 -9.68 -3.01 -0.32
C LEU A 46 -9.78 -2.64 -1.82
N TYR A 47 -10.99 -2.51 -2.39
CA TYR A 47 -11.17 -2.01 -3.74
C TYR A 47 -10.59 -0.59 -3.93
N TYR A 48 -10.61 0.25 -2.90
CA TYR A 48 -10.03 1.60 -2.97
C TYR A 48 -8.51 1.59 -3.10
N LEU A 49 -7.84 0.48 -2.73
CA LEU A 49 -6.41 0.31 -2.90
C LEU A 49 -6.01 0.37 -4.38
N PHE A 50 -6.89 -0.07 -5.29
CA PHE A 50 -6.65 0.02 -6.74
C PHE A 50 -6.39 1.46 -7.19
N HIS A 51 -7.19 2.41 -6.72
CA HIS A 51 -7.02 3.82 -7.09
C HIS A 51 -5.69 4.38 -6.59
N ALA A 52 -5.24 3.98 -5.40
CA ALA A 52 -3.92 4.36 -4.89
C ALA A 52 -2.77 3.76 -5.71
N ILE A 53 -2.90 2.49 -6.12
CA ILE A 53 -1.93 1.79 -6.97
C ILE A 53 -1.87 2.42 -8.37
N ARG A 54 -3.01 2.66 -9.01
CA ARG A 54 -3.11 3.30 -10.34
C ARG A 54 -2.47 4.68 -10.34
N ARG A 55 -2.77 5.52 -9.34
CA ARG A 55 -2.16 6.86 -9.21
C ARG A 55 -0.65 6.79 -9.02
N TYR A 56 -0.18 5.84 -8.20
CA TYR A 56 1.26 5.64 -8.03
C TYR A 56 1.95 5.26 -9.35
N TYR A 57 1.36 4.31 -10.10
CA TYR A 57 1.87 3.90 -11.41
C TYR A 57 1.93 5.09 -12.39
N LYS A 58 0.87 5.89 -12.46
CA LYS A 58 0.74 7.01 -13.41
C LYS A 58 1.76 8.13 -13.16
N TRP A 59 2.10 8.42 -11.91
CA TRP A 59 2.86 9.64 -11.57
C TRP A 59 4.26 9.39 -11.01
N TYR A 60 4.51 8.22 -10.41
CA TYR A 60 5.77 7.94 -9.72
C TYR A 60 6.58 6.82 -10.35
N LYS A 61 5.97 5.91 -11.12
CA LYS A 61 6.72 4.81 -11.75
C LYS A 61 7.72 5.28 -12.82
N SER A 62 7.39 6.34 -13.54
CA SER A 62 8.29 6.91 -14.55
C SER A 62 9.47 7.66 -13.94
N GLN A 63 9.45 7.92 -12.63
CA GLN A 63 10.59 8.49 -11.93
C GLN A 63 11.65 7.42 -11.72
N LYS A 64 12.85 7.67 -12.27
CA LYS A 64 13.99 6.74 -12.20
C LYS A 64 14.73 6.76 -10.86
N ASP A 65 14.21 7.49 -9.88
CA ASP A 65 14.84 7.62 -8.58
C ASP A 65 14.77 6.28 -7.81
N GLU A 66 15.93 5.86 -7.30
CA GLU A 66 16.13 4.62 -6.57
C GLU A 66 15.28 4.55 -5.30
N VAL A 67 15.00 5.70 -4.67
CA VAL A 67 14.18 5.77 -3.46
C VAL A 67 12.75 5.29 -3.72
N TYR A 68 12.15 5.72 -4.83
CA TYR A 68 10.80 5.31 -5.20
C TYR A 68 10.74 3.82 -5.56
N GLN A 69 11.76 3.32 -6.26
CA GLN A 69 11.86 1.90 -6.60
C GLN A 69 12.00 1.03 -5.35
N TYR A 70 12.79 1.48 -4.36
CA TYR A 70 12.94 0.79 -3.09
C TYR A 70 11.63 0.75 -2.30
N ILE A 71 10.92 1.88 -2.18
CA ILE A 71 9.61 1.96 -1.52
C ILE A 71 8.59 1.05 -2.24
N LEU A 72 8.61 1.01 -3.57
CA LEU A 72 7.74 0.14 -4.36
C LEU A 72 8.02 -1.34 -4.09
N ALA A 73 9.29 -1.75 -4.08
CA ALA A 73 9.67 -3.13 -3.81
C ALA A 73 9.16 -3.60 -2.44
N TRP A 74 9.26 -2.74 -1.42
CA TRP A 74 8.70 -3.02 -0.10
C TRP A 74 7.17 -3.01 -0.07
N ALA A 75 6.52 -2.11 -0.81
CA ALA A 75 5.07 -2.09 -0.93
C ALA A 75 4.52 -3.39 -1.54
N VAL A 76 5.21 -3.98 -2.52
CA VAL A 76 4.87 -5.28 -3.09
C VAL A 76 4.99 -6.39 -2.03
N LYS A 77 6.08 -6.42 -1.25
CA LYS A 77 6.22 -7.36 -0.12
C LYS A 77 5.11 -7.20 0.92
N GLY A 78 4.68 -5.97 1.20
CA GLY A 78 3.57 -5.70 2.10
C GLY A 78 2.23 -6.21 1.57
N LEU A 79 2.00 -6.09 0.26
CA LEU A 79 0.83 -6.64 -0.40
C LEU A 79 0.82 -8.18 -0.33
N ASP A 80 1.98 -8.83 -0.45
CA ASP A 80 2.10 -10.28 -0.25
C ASP A 80 1.72 -10.70 1.17
N LYS A 81 2.17 -9.94 2.18
CA LYS A 81 1.83 -10.17 3.59
C LYS A 81 0.35 -9.95 3.88
N LEU A 82 -0.25 -8.97 3.21
CA LEU A 82 -1.69 -8.75 3.24
C LEU A 82 -2.44 -9.92 2.62
N SER A 83 -1.95 -10.42 1.47
CA SER A 83 -2.50 -11.60 0.80
C SER A 83 -2.45 -12.82 1.71
N GLU A 84 -1.33 -13.06 2.40
CA GLU A 84 -1.19 -14.13 3.40
C GLU A 84 -2.21 -13.98 4.54
N THR A 85 -2.39 -12.75 5.05
CA THR A 85 -3.37 -12.44 6.10
C THR A 85 -4.79 -12.78 5.68
N TYR A 86 -5.15 -12.54 4.41
CA TYR A 86 -6.46 -12.89 3.86
C TYR A 86 -6.55 -14.30 3.27
N ASN A 87 -5.44 -15.03 3.14
CA ASN A 87 -5.43 -16.39 2.60
C ASN A 87 -6.18 -17.37 3.52
N LYS A 88 -6.26 -17.06 4.82
CA LYS A 88 -7.07 -17.78 5.82
C LYS A 88 -8.54 -17.36 5.82
N ALA A 89 -8.93 -16.33 5.07
CA ALA A 89 -10.31 -15.86 5.00
C ALA A 89 -11.06 -16.57 3.86
N ASP A 90 -12.27 -17.06 4.13
CA ASP A 90 -13.14 -17.85 3.24
C ASP A 90 -13.55 -17.20 1.90
N LYS A 91 -13.11 -15.96 1.61
CA LYS A 91 -13.59 -15.20 0.44
C LYS A 91 -12.55 -15.15 -0.67
N ASN A 92 -12.77 -15.96 -1.72
CA ASN A 92 -11.93 -16.01 -2.91
C ASN A 92 -11.79 -14.65 -3.62
N ASN A 93 -12.80 -13.78 -3.58
CA ASN A 93 -12.80 -12.50 -4.29
C ASN A 93 -11.64 -11.57 -3.88
N ILE A 94 -11.38 -11.44 -2.56
CA ILE A 94 -10.30 -10.57 -2.05
C ILE A 94 -8.94 -11.11 -2.49
N ARG A 95 -8.77 -12.44 -2.49
CA ARG A 95 -7.52 -13.09 -2.93
C ARG A 95 -7.24 -12.81 -4.40
N HIS A 96 -8.25 -12.92 -5.26
CA HIS A 96 -8.13 -12.57 -6.68
C HIS A 96 -7.81 -11.08 -6.87
N THR A 97 -8.45 -10.19 -6.12
CA THR A 97 -8.19 -8.75 -6.17
C THR A 97 -6.75 -8.41 -5.75
N LEU A 98 -6.24 -9.01 -4.67
CA LEU A 98 -4.85 -8.81 -4.23
C LEU A 98 -3.83 -9.34 -5.22
N ALA A 99 -4.10 -10.50 -5.83
CA ALA A 99 -3.26 -11.06 -6.89
C ALA A 99 -3.21 -10.15 -8.11
N LEU A 100 -4.35 -9.57 -8.51
CA LEU A 100 -4.40 -8.56 -9.57
C LEU A 100 -3.54 -7.34 -9.23
N TYR A 101 -3.68 -6.80 -8.02
CA TYR A 101 -2.91 -5.64 -7.57
C TYR A 101 -1.41 -5.89 -7.56
N ARG A 102 -1.00 -7.10 -7.13
CA ARG A 102 0.40 -7.51 -7.17
C ARG A 102 0.91 -7.53 -8.60
N ASN A 103 0.17 -8.18 -9.51
CA ASN A 103 0.55 -8.24 -10.92
C ASN A 103 0.65 -6.84 -11.52
N VAL A 104 -0.26 -5.93 -11.20
CA VAL A 104 -0.22 -4.54 -11.68
C VAL A 104 1.02 -3.78 -11.20
N LEU A 105 1.45 -3.99 -9.95
CA LEU A 105 2.65 -3.36 -9.40
C LEU A 105 3.94 -3.99 -9.94
N ASP A 106 3.93 -5.31 -10.19
CA ASP A 106 5.10 -6.10 -10.64
C ASP A 106 5.32 -6.00 -12.16
N LEU A 107 4.23 -5.92 -12.94
CA LEU A 107 4.31 -5.81 -14.38
C LEU A 107 4.90 -4.46 -14.79
N LYS A 108 6.00 -4.51 -15.54
CA LYS A 108 6.63 -3.38 -16.25
C LYS A 108 5.85 -2.98 -17.52
N THR A 109 4.56 -3.29 -17.60
CA THR A 109 3.76 -2.98 -18.80
C THR A 109 3.15 -1.60 -18.65
N ASP A 110 3.83 -0.63 -19.26
CA ASP A 110 3.31 0.73 -19.45
C ASP A 110 1.96 0.76 -20.19
N ASP A 111 1.57 -0.36 -20.80
CA ASP A 111 0.33 -0.52 -21.56
C ASP A 111 -0.93 -0.79 -20.71
N ILE A 112 -0.83 -1.20 -19.42
CA ILE A 112 -2.02 -1.52 -18.60
C ILE A 112 -2.87 -0.26 -18.32
N PHE A 113 -2.23 0.91 -18.28
CA PHE A 113 -2.88 2.19 -17.96
C PHE A 113 -2.83 3.20 -19.11
N LYS A 114 -2.54 2.75 -20.35
CA LYS A 114 -2.71 3.56 -21.55
C LYS A 114 -4.20 3.68 -21.85
N ASP A 115 -4.88 4.59 -21.17
CA ASP A 115 -6.27 4.92 -21.48
C ASP A 115 -6.32 5.69 -22.82
N ASN A 116 -6.84 5.03 -23.86
CA ASN A 116 -7.59 5.71 -24.91
C ASN A 116 -8.91 6.16 -24.29
N THR A 117 -9.07 7.45 -23.98
CA THR A 117 -10.34 8.21 -24.10
C THR A 117 -10.21 9.59 -23.46
N ASN A 118 -10.71 10.57 -24.21
CA ASN A 118 -10.87 11.96 -23.81
C ASN A 118 -11.72 12.11 -22.54
N ASP A 119 -11.47 13.20 -21.82
CA ASP A 119 -12.39 13.86 -20.90
C ASP A 119 -12.82 13.10 -19.63
N THR A 120 -11.96 13.16 -18.59
CA THR A 120 -12.42 13.38 -17.21
C THR A 120 -11.48 14.33 -16.47
N VAL A 121 -11.65 15.63 -16.71
CA VAL A 121 -11.26 16.64 -15.71
C VAL A 121 -12.19 16.44 -14.52
N THR A 122 -11.73 15.96 -13.36
CA THR A 122 -12.53 16.08 -12.11
C THR A 122 -11.77 15.78 -10.81
N ILE A 123 -10.88 14.78 -10.74
CA ILE A 123 -10.21 14.40 -9.47
C ILE A 123 -8.70 14.21 -9.64
N ASP A 124 -8.26 13.61 -10.74
CA ASP A 124 -6.84 13.38 -11.03
C ASP A 124 -6.03 14.68 -11.14
N GLN A 125 -6.64 15.79 -11.60
CA GLN A 125 -5.99 17.10 -11.65
C GLN A 125 -5.76 17.69 -10.26
N VAL A 126 -6.72 17.56 -9.33
CA VAL A 126 -6.55 17.98 -7.93
C VAL A 126 -5.40 17.20 -7.30
N PHE A 127 -5.33 15.90 -7.55
CA PHE A 127 -4.25 15.07 -7.03
C PHE A 127 -2.90 15.34 -7.68
N LYS A 128 -2.85 15.93 -8.89
CA LYS A 128 -1.59 16.34 -9.52
C LYS A 128 -0.87 17.42 -8.71
N GLU A 129 -1.63 18.33 -8.09
CA GLU A 129 -1.09 19.38 -7.21
C GLU A 129 -0.60 18.81 -5.87
N ILE A 130 -1.15 17.67 -5.44
CA ILE A 130 -0.83 16.94 -4.21
C ILE A 130 0.44 16.08 -4.36
N ILE A 131 0.97 15.91 -5.57
CA ILE A 131 2.20 15.13 -5.83
C ILE A 131 3.40 15.71 -5.07
N ASN A 132 3.47 17.03 -4.93
CA ASN A 132 4.59 17.73 -4.30
C ASN A 132 4.51 17.77 -2.75
N ILE A 133 3.62 17.00 -2.13
CA ILE A 133 3.49 16.97 -0.66
C ILE A 133 4.71 16.33 0.01
N TYR A 134 5.31 15.32 -0.63
CA TYR A 134 6.51 14.69 -0.10
C TYR A 134 7.73 15.44 -0.63
N ASP A 135 8.36 16.21 0.25
CA ASP A 135 9.69 16.77 0.04
C ASP A 135 10.71 15.62 -0.11
N ASP A 136 11.74 15.83 -0.92
CA ASP A 136 12.83 14.86 -1.15
C ASP A 136 13.46 14.45 0.19
N ARG A 137 13.60 15.40 1.13
CA ARG A 137 14.07 15.12 2.49
C ARG A 137 13.20 14.08 3.21
N LEU A 138 11.88 14.19 3.12
CA LEU A 138 10.95 13.25 3.76
C LEU A 138 11.04 11.87 3.10
N LEU A 139 11.25 11.82 1.80
CA LEU A 139 11.46 10.57 1.07
C LEU A 139 12.75 9.87 1.50
N TYR A 140 13.86 10.61 1.62
CA TYR A 140 15.12 10.03 2.13
C TYR A 140 15.01 9.56 3.59
N VAL A 141 14.32 10.30 4.45
CA VAL A 141 14.07 9.86 5.83
C VAL A 141 13.25 8.57 5.84
N THR A 142 12.21 8.50 5.01
CA THR A 142 11.38 7.29 4.88
C THR A 142 12.19 6.11 4.36
N HIS A 143 12.99 6.31 3.33
CA HIS A 143 13.90 5.31 2.78
C HIS A 143 14.84 4.75 3.84
N ASN A 144 15.55 5.63 4.55
CA ASN A 144 16.50 5.21 5.58
C ASN A 144 15.81 4.51 6.75
N THR A 145 14.59 4.94 7.10
CA THR A 145 13.78 4.25 8.12
C THR A 145 13.46 2.82 7.68
N LEU A 146 13.03 2.62 6.43
CA LEU A 146 12.75 1.28 5.89
C LEU A 146 14.02 0.42 5.83
N LEU A 147 15.16 1.01 5.44
CA LEU A 147 16.45 0.32 5.44
C LEU A 147 16.85 -0.14 6.84
N MET A 148 16.72 0.73 7.85
CA MET A 148 16.97 0.36 9.24
C MET A 148 16.04 -0.76 9.73
N MET A 149 14.77 -0.75 9.32
CA MET A 149 13.82 -1.82 9.64
C MET A 149 14.15 -3.15 8.96
N GLU A 150 14.80 -3.12 7.78
CA GLU A 150 15.32 -4.30 7.08
C GLU A 150 16.56 -4.87 7.78
N GLU A 151 17.52 -4.01 8.07
CA GLU A 151 18.81 -4.37 8.68
C GLU A 151 18.70 -4.78 10.14
N GLU A 152 17.62 -4.40 10.84
CA GLU A 152 17.39 -4.83 12.21
C GLU A 152 17.37 -6.37 12.28
N LEU A 153 18.23 -6.96 13.11
CA LEU A 153 18.29 -8.41 13.31
C LEU A 153 17.67 -8.81 14.65
N ASN A 154 17.49 -7.86 15.56
CA ASN A 154 16.94 -8.11 16.88
C ASN A 154 15.42 -8.30 16.81
N THR A 155 14.97 -9.51 17.13
CA THR A 155 13.55 -9.90 17.15
C THR A 155 12.73 -9.07 18.13
N GLU A 156 13.31 -8.62 19.24
CA GLU A 156 12.60 -7.81 20.24
C GLU A 156 12.28 -6.42 19.70
N PHE A 157 13.24 -5.77 19.02
CA PHE A 157 13.01 -4.47 18.40
C PHE A 157 12.07 -4.58 17.20
N LYS A 158 12.16 -5.65 16.41
CA LYS A 158 11.18 -5.93 15.35
C LYS A 158 9.74 -6.02 15.86
N GLN A 159 9.53 -6.61 17.04
CA GLN A 159 8.20 -6.70 17.64
C GLN A 159 7.70 -5.36 18.21
N LYS A 160 8.61 -4.46 18.62
CA LYS A 160 8.27 -3.14 19.19
C LYS A 160 8.07 -2.04 18.15
N LEU A 161 8.54 -2.26 16.92
CA LEU A 161 8.48 -1.26 15.84
C LEU A 161 7.07 -1.04 15.27
N LEU A 162 6.09 -1.91 15.59
CA LEU A 162 4.73 -1.94 15.01
C LEU A 162 3.69 -2.44 16.02
#